data_AF-A0A9E2NC22-F1
#
_entry.id   AF-A0A9E2NC22-F1
#
_cell.length_a   1.000
_cell.length_b   1.000
_cell.length_c   1.000
_cell.angle_alpha   90.00
_cell.angle_beta   90.00
_cell.angle_gamma   90.00
#
_symmetry.space_group_name_H-M   'P 1'
#
loop_
_entity.id
_entity.type
_entity.pdbx_description
1 polymer ?
#
loop_
_entity_poly.entity_id
_entity_poly.type
_entity_poly.pdbx_seq_one_letter_code
_entity_poly.pdbx_strand_id
1 'polypeptide(L)'
;MAVAMTLGVGATVNAVAERFGILPNQLSAWRREARQGKLVLPAAEVEDPVFAPLVVCEVAQQEARPEDASQAATVRIVRGSVVVELAQDAPAARIAEIVHALEAHPC
;
A
#
# COMPACT_ATOMS: atom_id res chain seq x y z
N MET A 1 14.43 10.10 -17.87
CA MET A 1 15.64 10.76 -17.35
C MET A 1 15.46 12.27 -17.15
N ALA A 2 15.05 13.05 -18.17
CA ALA A 2 14.89 14.51 -18.06
C ALA A 2 14.00 14.98 -16.88
N VAL A 3 12.85 14.32 -16.65
CA VAL A 3 11.94 14.67 -15.55
C VAL A 3 12.60 14.50 -14.17
N ALA A 4 13.34 13.41 -13.96
CA ALA A 4 14.05 13.15 -12.70
C ALA A 4 15.11 14.22 -12.41
N MET A 5 15.82 14.69 -13.43
CA MET A 5 16.80 15.78 -13.31
C MET A 5 16.18 17.11 -12.84
N THR A 6 14.87 17.33 -13.06
CA THR A 6 14.18 18.54 -12.56
C THR A 6 13.89 18.52 -11.06
N LEU A 7 14.09 17.39 -10.39
CA LEU A 7 13.81 17.20 -8.96
C LEU A 7 15.06 17.42 -8.08
N GLY A 8 16.24 17.59 -8.68
CA GLY A 8 17.47 17.88 -7.95
C GLY A 8 17.45 19.27 -7.30
N VAL A 9 18.20 19.43 -6.21
CA VAL A 9 18.34 20.73 -5.51
C VAL A 9 18.92 21.76 -6.47
N GLY A 10 18.26 22.91 -6.60
CA GLY A 10 18.68 23.99 -7.51
C GLY A 10 18.37 23.77 -8.99
N ALA A 11 17.76 22.65 -9.38
CA ALA A 11 17.41 22.40 -10.78
C ALA A 11 16.27 23.33 -11.24
N THR A 12 16.42 23.93 -12.43
CA THR A 12 15.35 24.70 -13.08
C THR A 12 14.81 23.95 -14.30
N VAL A 13 13.50 24.06 -14.53
CA VAL A 13 12.83 23.41 -15.67
C VAL A 13 13.44 23.87 -17.00
N ASN A 14 13.76 25.17 -17.12
CA ASN A 14 14.34 25.72 -18.35
C ASN A 14 15.74 25.17 -18.65
N ALA A 15 16.62 25.11 -17.66
CA ALA A 15 17.97 24.58 -17.87
C ALA A 15 17.95 23.09 -18.26
N VAL A 16 17.04 22.30 -17.67
CA VAL A 16 16.88 20.90 -18.05
C VAL A 16 16.22 20.77 -19.42
N ALA A 17 15.21 21.58 -19.73
CA ALA A 17 14.55 21.60 -21.02
C ALA A 17 15.56 21.87 -22.16
N GLU A 18 16.41 22.88 -22.00
CA GLU A 18 17.47 23.24 -22.95
C GLU A 18 18.48 22.09 -23.14
N ARG A 19 18.98 21.53 -22.04
CA ARG A 19 19.96 20.42 -22.07
C ARG A 19 19.46 19.18 -22.81
N PHE A 20 18.16 18.91 -22.75
CA PHE A 20 17.55 17.73 -23.37
C PHE A 20 16.79 18.05 -24.68
N GLY A 21 16.78 19.31 -25.13
CA GLY A 21 16.05 19.73 -26.34
C GLY A 21 14.53 19.53 -26.23
N ILE A 22 13.97 19.61 -25.02
CA ILE A 22 12.55 19.40 -24.73
C ILE A 22 11.89 20.76 -24.47
N LEU A 23 10.63 20.94 -24.86
CA LEU A 23 9.92 22.16 -24.51
C LEU A 23 9.66 22.26 -22.98
N PRO A 24 9.86 23.42 -22.34
CA PRO A 24 9.64 23.59 -20.90
C PRO A 24 8.22 23.23 -20.42
N ASN A 25 7.20 23.44 -21.26
CA ASN A 25 5.82 23.10 -20.95
C ASN A 25 5.58 21.59 -20.89
N GLN A 26 6.20 20.81 -21.79
CA GLN A 26 6.15 19.35 -21.79
C GLN A 26 6.82 18.79 -20.53
N LEU A 27 7.99 19.34 -20.20
CA LEU A 27 8.71 18.93 -18.99
C LEU A 27 7.91 19.25 -17.70
N SER A 28 7.19 20.37 -17.69
CA SER A 28 6.26 20.72 -16.61
C SER A 28 5.07 19.74 -16.52
N ALA A 29 4.48 19.38 -17.65
CA ALA A 29 3.39 18.40 -17.70
C ALA A 29 3.84 17.03 -17.17
N TRP A 30 4.98 16.53 -17.64
CA TRP A 30 5.53 15.26 -17.16
C TRP A 30 5.94 15.29 -15.68
N ARG A 31 6.43 16.42 -15.17
CA ARG A 31 6.70 16.59 -13.73
C ARG A 31 5.42 16.45 -12.91
N ARG A 32 4.28 16.95 -13.41
CA ARG A 32 2.98 16.76 -12.77
C ARG A 32 2.56 15.30 -12.79
N GLU A 33 2.66 14.61 -13.93
CA GLU A 33 2.30 13.19 -14.03
C GLU A 33 3.19 12.31 -13.13
N ALA A 34 4.47 12.64 -12.99
CA ALA A 34 5.38 11.96 -12.07
C ALA A 34 4.96 12.13 -10.60
N ARG A 35 4.58 13.35 -10.18
CA ARG A 35 4.05 13.58 -8.82
C ARG A 35 2.74 12.84 -8.56
N GLN A 36 1.95 12.61 -9.60
CA GLN A 36 0.71 11.83 -9.53
C GLN A 36 0.95 10.32 -9.60
N GLY A 37 2.21 9.85 -9.65
CA GLY A 37 2.55 8.44 -9.72
C GLY A 37 2.27 7.77 -11.06
N LYS A 38 1.96 8.55 -12.10
CA LYS A 38 1.63 8.03 -13.44
C LYS A 38 2.85 7.84 -14.33
N LEU A 39 4.01 8.35 -13.90
CA LEU A 39 5.28 8.18 -14.58
C LEU A 39 6.25 7.47 -13.64
N VAL A 40 6.73 6.29 -14.04
CA VAL A 40 7.81 5.60 -13.33
C VAL A 40 9.10 6.36 -13.60
N LEU A 41 9.64 6.98 -12.54
CA LEU A 41 10.95 7.61 -12.60
C LEU A 41 12.02 6.61 -12.18
N PRO A 42 13.22 6.64 -12.81
CA PRO A 42 14.35 5.91 -12.27
C PRO A 42 14.60 6.38 -10.83
N ALA A 43 14.92 5.43 -9.94
CA ALA A 43 15.33 5.76 -8.58
C ALA A 43 16.44 6.81 -8.67
N ALA A 44 16.26 7.95 -8.02
CA ALA A 44 17.35 8.90 -7.90
C ALA A 44 18.49 8.18 -7.16
N GLU A 45 19.72 8.39 -7.61
CA GLU A 45 20.92 8.11 -6.80
C GLU A 45 20.91 9.10 -5.63
N VAL A 46 19.96 8.92 -4.72
CA VAL A 46 19.97 9.53 -3.41
C VAL A 46 21.03 8.72 -2.67
N GLU A 47 22.14 9.35 -2.26
CA GLU A 47 22.93 8.80 -1.15
C GLU A 47 21.93 8.38 -0.09
N ASP A 48 21.88 7.06 0.17
CA ASP A 48 20.77 6.32 0.78
C ASP A 48 19.69 7.21 1.42
N PRO A 49 18.41 7.16 0.97
CA PRO A 49 17.35 7.91 1.63
C PRO A 49 17.47 7.69 3.14
N VAL A 50 17.81 8.75 3.88
CA VAL A 50 18.01 8.69 5.32
C VAL A 50 16.63 8.56 5.93
N PHE A 51 16.12 7.33 5.94
CA PHE A 51 14.98 6.97 6.74
C PHE A 51 15.41 7.16 8.19
N ALA A 52 14.67 7.99 8.92
CA ALA A 52 14.82 8.01 10.37
C ALA A 52 14.58 6.58 10.88
N PRO A 53 15.52 5.97 11.62
CA PRO A 53 15.29 4.66 12.19
C PRO A 53 14.05 4.72 13.07
N LEU A 54 13.09 3.83 12.82
CA LEU A 54 11.95 3.65 13.70
C LEU A 54 12.49 3.07 15.01
N VAL A 55 12.69 3.93 16.01
CA VAL A 55 13.01 3.48 17.37
C VAL A 55 11.71 2.99 17.99
N VAL A 56 11.53 1.67 18.01
CA VAL A 56 10.52 1.05 18.85
C VAL A 56 11.03 1.15 20.28
N CYS A 57 10.55 2.15 21.02
CA CYS A 57 10.76 2.16 22.47
C CYS A 57 10.07 0.92 23.01
N GLU A 58 10.84 -0.01 23.58
CA GLU A 58 10.30 -1.01 24.49
C GLU A 58 9.68 -0.23 25.66
N VAL A 59 8.39 0.07 25.55
CA VAL A 59 7.58 0.36 26.72
C VAL A 59 7.84 -0.84 27.62
N ALA A 60 8.42 -0.58 28.80
CA ALA A 60 8.79 -1.61 29.76
C ALA A 60 7.75 -2.71 29.69
N GLN A 61 8.18 -3.88 29.23
CA GLN A 61 7.34 -5.03 29.00
C GLN A 61 6.68 -5.33 30.35
N GLN A 62 5.50 -4.77 30.55
CA GLN A 62 4.54 -5.34 31.45
C GLN A 62 4.22 -6.65 30.78
N GLU A 63 4.96 -7.68 31.21
CA GLU A 63 5.01 -9.03 30.68
C GLU A 63 3.80 -9.24 29.79
N ALA A 64 4.01 -9.03 28.50
CA ALA A 64 2.98 -9.26 27.51
C ALA A 64 2.78 -10.76 27.56
N ARG A 65 1.85 -11.16 28.45
CA ARG A 65 1.15 -12.42 28.48
C ARG A 65 1.12 -12.91 27.04
N PRO A 66 1.62 -14.13 26.76
CA PRO A 66 1.93 -14.58 25.40
C PRO A 66 0.85 -14.04 24.49
N GLU A 67 1.20 -13.01 23.70
CA GLU A 67 0.22 -12.37 22.84
C GLU A 67 -0.20 -13.48 21.91
N ASP A 68 -1.43 -13.93 22.15
CA ASP A 68 -2.01 -15.09 21.56
C ASP A 68 -1.66 -15.05 20.07
N ALA A 69 -0.84 -16.00 19.63
CA ALA A 69 -0.83 -16.44 18.24
C ALA A 69 -2.23 -16.96 17.80
N SER A 70 -3.24 -16.80 18.66
CA SER A 70 -4.67 -16.73 18.39
C SER A 70 -5.11 -15.34 17.89
N GLN A 71 -4.44 -14.77 16.89
CA GLN A 71 -5.25 -14.32 15.76
C GLN A 71 -5.79 -15.59 15.12
N ALA A 72 -6.80 -16.18 15.77
CA ALA A 72 -7.48 -17.38 15.33
C ALA A 72 -7.81 -17.16 13.86
N ALA A 73 -7.21 -17.93 12.96
CA ALA A 73 -7.40 -17.74 11.54
C ALA A 73 -8.87 -18.07 11.22
N THR A 74 -9.73 -17.06 11.24
CA THR A 74 -11.17 -17.24 11.11
C THR A 74 -11.53 -17.52 9.65
N VAL A 75 -12.49 -18.42 9.44
CA VAL A 75 -13.11 -18.61 8.13
C VAL A 75 -14.17 -17.51 7.96
N ARG A 76 -14.03 -16.67 6.94
CA ARG A 76 -14.96 -15.57 6.66
C ARG A 76 -15.78 -15.85 5.40
N ILE A 77 -17.11 -15.82 5.54
CA ILE A 77 -18.09 -15.99 4.47
C ILE A 77 -18.78 -14.64 4.22
N VAL A 78 -18.87 -14.20 2.96
CA VAL A 78 -19.45 -12.90 2.59
C VAL A 78 -20.54 -13.07 1.53
N ARG A 79 -21.73 -12.52 1.78
CA ARG A 79 -22.86 -12.45 0.82
C ARG A 79 -23.49 -11.07 0.86
N GLY A 80 -23.23 -10.24 -0.15
CA GLY A 80 -23.70 -8.85 -0.18
C GLY A 80 -23.18 -8.08 1.05
N SER A 81 -24.09 -7.58 1.88
CA SER A 81 -23.77 -6.91 3.15
C SER A 81 -23.59 -7.86 4.35
N VAL A 82 -23.90 -9.15 4.18
CA VAL A 82 -23.80 -10.14 5.26
C VAL A 82 -22.38 -10.67 5.34
N VAL A 83 -21.81 -10.63 6.54
CA VAL A 83 -20.50 -11.18 6.87
C VAL A 83 -20.68 -12.17 8.01
N VAL A 84 -20.19 -13.39 7.83
CA VAL A 84 -20.16 -14.44 8.87
C VAL A 84 -18.72 -14.83 9.11
N GLU A 85 -18.30 -14.80 10.38
CA GLU A 85 -16.97 -15.23 10.81
C GLU A 85 -17.10 -16.49 11.66
N LEU A 86 -16.27 -17.49 11.36
CA LEU A 86 -16.22 -18.77 12.06
C LEU A 86 -14.80 -19.06 12.53
N ALA A 87 -14.67 -19.88 13.56
CA ALA A 87 -13.37 -20.42 13.97
C ALA A 87 -12.73 -21.26 12.85
N GLN A 88 -11.39 -21.36 12.84
CA GLN A 88 -10.65 -22.10 11.81
C GLN A 88 -11.03 -23.59 11.74
N ASP A 89 -11.36 -24.16 12.90
CA ASP A 89 -11.72 -25.55 13.10
C ASP A 89 -13.21 -25.82 12.88
N ALA A 90 -13.96 -24.84 12.35
CA ALA A 90 -15.36 -25.01 12.02
C ALA A 90 -15.56 -26.21 11.07
N PRO A 91 -16.41 -27.19 11.43
CA PRO A 91 -16.59 -28.38 10.63
C PRO A 91 -17.24 -28.04 9.28
N ALA A 92 -16.80 -28.71 8.22
CA ALA A 92 -17.27 -28.45 6.86
C ALA A 92 -18.80 -28.56 6.71
N ALA A 93 -19.42 -29.48 7.45
CA ALA A 93 -20.89 -29.61 7.48
C ALA A 93 -21.57 -28.31 7.96
N ARG A 94 -21.03 -27.66 9.00
CA ARG A 94 -21.56 -26.41 9.53
C ARG A 94 -21.41 -25.26 8.53
N ILE A 95 -20.28 -25.20 7.83
CA ILE A 95 -20.04 -24.22 6.77
C ILE A 95 -21.07 -24.43 5.64
N ALA A 96 -21.30 -25.67 5.21
CA ALA A 96 -22.27 -25.99 4.15
C ALA A 96 -23.71 -25.62 4.55
N GLU A 97 -24.12 -25.91 5.79
CA GLU A 97 -25.43 -25.50 6.32
C GLU A 97 -25.63 -23.98 6.26
N ILE A 98 -24.61 -23.21 6.65
CA ILE A 98 -24.66 -21.74 6.64
C ILE A 98 -24.76 -21.22 5.21
N VAL A 99 -23.95 -21.76 4.28
CA VAL A 99 -24.01 -21.37 2.86
C VAL A 99 -25.39 -21.67 2.28
N HIS A 100 -25.96 -22.84 2.56
CA HIS A 100 -27.28 -23.21 2.07
C HIS A 100 -28.39 -22.31 2.65
N ALA A 101 -28.32 -21.98 3.94
CA ALA A 101 -29.27 -21.07 4.58
C ALA A 101 -29.19 -19.65 4.00
N LEU A 102 -27.98 -19.19 3.62
CA LEU A 102 -27.80 -17.93 2.94
C LEU A 102 -28.45 -17.98 1.54
N GLU A 103 -28.30 -19.05 0.77
CA GLU A 103 -28.94 -19.18 -0.56
C GLU A 103 -30.47 -19.21 -0.50
N ALA A 104 -31.05 -19.87 0.51
CA ALA A 104 -32.49 -20.03 0.69
C ALA A 104 -33.25 -18.71 0.97
N HIS A 105 -32.54 -17.62 1.23
CA HIS A 105 -33.10 -16.27 1.36
C HIS A 105 -32.68 -15.41 0.17
N PRO A 106 -33.32 -15.56 -1.01
CA PRO A 106 -33.27 -14.55 -2.05
C PRO A 106 -34.17 -13.38 -1.61
N CYS A 107 -33.55 -12.25 -1.25
CA CYS A 107 -34.24 -10.97 -1.32
C CYS A 107 -34.08 -10.42 -2.74
#